data_AF-A0A0E2BG99-F1
#
_entry.id   AF-A0A0E2BG99-F1
#
_cell.length_a   1.000
_cell.length_b   1.000
_cell.length_c   1.000
_cell.angle_alpha   90.00
_cell.angle_beta   90.00
_cell.angle_gamma   90.00
#
_symmetry.space_group_name_H-M   'P 1'
#
loop_
_entity.id
_entity.type
_entity.pdbx_description
1 polymer ?
#
loop_
_entity_poly.entity_id
_entity_poly.type
_entity_poly.pdbx_seq_one_letter_code
_entity_poly.pdbx_strand_id
1 'polypeptide(L)'
;MAIDFPAYGQQRASNELKKQGIIVAPATVRSVWVRHDLETFQKRLKALEAFMAQGNSPVLTESQVQALERRKLEKQVEGEIETEHPGYLGCQDTYYVGTIKGVGRIYQQTFIDSYSKVAMAKLLRSEERVSSCRYVKRQSGSLVTKKKAFGC
;
A
#
# COMPACT_ATOMS: atom_id res chain seq x y z
N MET A 1 22.85 5.09 -15.38
CA MET A 1 23.17 4.23 -14.21
C MET A 1 22.06 4.14 -13.17
N ALA A 2 21.48 5.25 -12.69
CA ALA A 2 20.47 5.19 -11.61
C ALA A 2 19.15 4.51 -12.03
N ILE A 3 18.78 4.60 -13.32
CA ILE A 3 17.60 3.98 -13.92
C ILE A 3 17.90 2.53 -14.34
N ASP A 4 19.11 2.26 -14.86
CA ASP A 4 19.53 0.93 -15.31
C ASP A 4 19.74 -0.04 -14.13
N PHE A 5 20.31 0.46 -13.03
CA PHE A 5 20.61 -0.30 -11.82
C PHE A 5 20.09 0.43 -10.58
N PRO A 6 18.75 0.49 -10.37
CA PRO A 6 18.16 1.20 -9.25
C PRO A 6 18.60 0.64 -7.89
N ALA A 7 18.95 -0.65 -7.83
CA ALA A 7 19.39 -1.33 -6.60
C ALA A 7 20.80 -0.89 -6.12
N TYR A 8 21.60 -0.22 -6.94
CA TYR A 8 22.98 0.12 -6.56
C TYR A 8 23.03 1.23 -5.51
N GLY A 9 23.83 1.06 -4.47
CA GLY A 9 24.17 2.14 -3.54
C GLY A 9 25.20 3.11 -4.12
N GLN A 10 25.35 4.28 -3.50
CA GLN A 10 26.30 5.32 -3.91
C GLN A 10 27.75 4.81 -4.08
N GLN A 11 28.20 3.89 -3.21
CA GLN A 11 29.53 3.28 -3.29
C GLN A 11 29.66 2.33 -4.48
N ARG A 12 28.66 1.47 -4.70
CA ARG A 12 28.67 0.51 -5.81
C ARG A 12 28.59 1.24 -7.16
N ALA A 13 27.77 2.27 -7.27
CA ALA A 13 27.69 3.12 -8.46
C ALA A 13 29.03 3.84 -8.74
N SER A 14 29.69 4.38 -7.72
CA SER A 14 31.03 4.97 -7.83
C SER A 14 32.08 3.96 -8.32
N ASN A 15 32.06 2.73 -7.80
CA ASN A 15 32.99 1.68 -8.22
C ASN A 15 32.77 1.23 -9.67
N GLU A 16 31.52 1.12 -10.12
CA GLU A 16 31.21 0.78 -11.52
C GLU A 16 31.60 1.91 -12.48
N LEU A 17 31.36 3.17 -12.11
CA LEU A 17 31.87 4.33 -12.87
C LEU A 17 33.39 4.31 -12.96
N LYS A 18 34.08 3.95 -11.87
CA LYS A 18 35.54 3.83 -11.86
C LYS A 18 36.04 2.77 -12.82
N LYS A 19 35.35 1.62 -12.94
CA LYS A 19 35.67 0.58 -13.95
C LYS A 19 35.48 1.09 -15.38
N GLN A 20 34.56 2.00 -15.61
CA GLN A 20 34.32 2.66 -16.90
C GLN A 20 35.29 3.83 -17.16
N GLY A 21 36.28 4.05 -16.28
CA GLY A 21 37.26 5.14 -16.40
C GLY A 21 36.80 6.49 -15.84
N ILE A 22 35.60 6.56 -15.26
CA ILE A 22 35.04 7.79 -14.68
C ILE A 22 35.26 7.78 -13.16
N ILE A 23 36.18 8.61 -12.68
CA ILE A 23 36.49 8.69 -11.25
C ILE A 23 35.56 9.71 -10.57
N VAL A 24 34.51 9.22 -9.91
CA VAL A 24 33.55 10.04 -9.17
C VAL A 24 33.45 9.52 -7.75
N ALA A 25 33.57 10.41 -6.76
CA ALA A 25 33.40 10.05 -5.34
C ALA A 25 31.94 9.65 -5.05
N PRO A 26 31.69 8.70 -4.12
CA PRO A 26 30.33 8.27 -3.78
C PRO A 26 29.45 9.42 -3.27
N ALA A 27 30.04 10.40 -2.56
CA ALA A 27 29.33 11.60 -2.13
C ALA A 27 28.81 12.42 -3.33
N THR A 28 29.63 12.55 -4.38
CA THR A 28 29.24 13.26 -5.61
C THR A 28 28.11 12.52 -6.34
N VAL A 29 28.15 11.18 -6.38
CA VAL A 29 27.06 10.37 -6.94
C VAL A 29 25.74 10.69 -6.23
N ARG A 30 25.73 10.73 -4.90
CA ARG A 30 24.54 11.10 -4.12
C ARG A 30 24.09 12.53 -4.42
N SER A 31 25.00 13.50 -4.49
CA SER A 31 24.65 14.89 -4.80
C SER A 31 24.04 15.06 -6.20
N VAL A 32 24.44 14.24 -7.16
CA VAL A 32 23.80 14.19 -8.49
C VAL A 32 22.42 13.56 -8.37
N TRP A 33 22.26 12.46 -7.63
CA TRP A 33 20.95 11.83 -7.43
C TRP A 33 19.95 12.76 -6.77
N VAL A 34 20.35 13.49 -5.73
CA VAL A 34 19.48 14.47 -5.06
C VAL A 34 19.01 15.56 -6.02
N ARG A 35 19.89 16.05 -6.91
CA ARG A 35 19.54 17.07 -7.92
C ARG A 35 18.54 16.58 -8.95
N HIS A 36 18.48 15.28 -9.19
CA HIS A 36 17.56 14.66 -10.14
C HIS A 36 16.38 13.93 -9.47
N ASP A 37 16.18 14.10 -8.16
CA ASP A 37 15.13 13.43 -7.38
C ASP A 37 15.23 11.88 -7.42
N LEU A 38 16.46 11.35 -7.33
CA LEU A 38 16.81 9.92 -7.43
C LEU A 38 17.53 9.40 -6.18
N GLU A 39 17.44 10.10 -5.06
CA GLU A 39 18.27 9.82 -3.89
C GLU A 39 17.88 8.54 -3.14
N THR A 40 16.61 8.14 -3.23
CA THR A 40 16.10 6.90 -2.62
C THR A 40 15.87 5.81 -3.66
N PHE A 41 15.82 4.55 -3.20
CA PHE A 41 15.47 3.42 -4.05
C PHE A 41 14.06 3.55 -4.64
N GLN A 42 13.09 3.98 -3.81
CA GLN A 42 11.70 4.19 -4.23
C GLN A 42 11.58 5.25 -5.33
N LYS A 43 12.30 6.37 -5.22
CA LYS A 43 12.30 7.42 -6.24
C LYS A 43 12.93 6.94 -7.55
N ARG A 44 14.01 6.16 -7.47
CA ARG A 44 14.63 5.54 -8.64
C ARG A 44 13.70 4.55 -9.35
N LEU A 45 12.92 3.78 -8.60
CA LEU A 45 11.89 2.90 -9.17
C LEU A 45 10.74 3.70 -9.82
N LYS A 46 10.29 4.79 -9.20
CA LYS A 46 9.28 5.67 -9.79
C LYS A 46 9.79 6.33 -11.08
N ALA A 47 11.06 6.73 -11.12
CA ALA A 47 11.70 7.26 -12.32
C ALA A 47 11.80 6.19 -13.41
N LEU A 48 12.07 4.93 -13.05
CA LEU A 48 12.03 3.81 -13.99
C LEU A 48 10.63 3.59 -14.57
N GLU A 49 9.59 3.60 -13.72
CA GLU A 49 8.18 3.49 -14.16
C GLU A 49 7.78 4.64 -15.11
N ALA A 50 8.19 5.87 -14.79
CA ALA A 50 7.94 7.03 -15.64
C ALA A 50 8.68 6.93 -16.99
N PHE A 51 9.92 6.44 -16.97
CA PHE A 51 10.70 6.21 -18.19
C PHE A 51 10.08 5.10 -19.07
N MET A 52 9.50 4.06 -18.46
CA MET A 52 8.73 3.03 -19.16
C MET A 52 7.45 3.61 -19.80
N ALA A 53 6.69 4.43 -19.05
CA ALA A 53 5.46 5.04 -19.53
C ALA A 53 5.67 6.00 -20.71
N GLN A 54 6.86 6.62 -20.81
CA GLN A 54 7.24 7.49 -21.91
C GLN A 54 7.65 6.73 -23.19
N GLY A 55 7.70 5.39 -23.17
CA GLY A 55 7.87 4.57 -24.38
C GLY A 55 9.31 4.42 -24.89
N ASN A 56 10.32 4.82 -24.10
CA ASN A 56 11.72 4.85 -24.54
C ASN A 56 12.49 3.52 -24.40
N SER A 57 11.90 2.44 -23.88
CA SER A 57 12.55 1.11 -23.85
C SER A 57 11.53 -0.03 -24.05
N PRO A 58 11.72 -0.93 -25.04
CA PRO A 58 10.84 -2.07 -25.25
C PRO A 58 11.14 -3.29 -24.35
N VAL A 59 12.29 -3.35 -23.66
CA VAL A 59 12.72 -4.54 -22.91
C VAL A 59 13.36 -4.14 -21.58
N LEU A 60 12.84 -4.70 -20.48
CA LEU A 60 13.41 -4.57 -19.14
C LEU A 60 14.63 -5.47 -18.97
N THR A 61 15.68 -4.95 -18.37
CA THR A 61 16.82 -5.76 -17.96
C THR A 61 16.46 -6.60 -16.73
N GLU A 62 17.03 -7.80 -16.59
CA GLU A 62 16.79 -8.71 -15.46
C GLU A 62 16.97 -8.02 -14.09
N SER A 63 17.96 -7.12 -13.96
CA SER A 63 18.20 -6.32 -12.75
C SER A 63 17.04 -5.38 -12.39
N GLN A 64 16.32 -4.87 -13.39
CA GLN A 64 15.17 -4.00 -13.21
C GLN A 64 13.93 -4.81 -12.81
N VAL A 65 13.76 -6.01 -13.39
CA VAL A 65 12.68 -6.94 -13.02
C VAL A 65 12.83 -7.37 -11.55
N GLN A 66 14.04 -7.78 -11.13
CA GLN A 66 14.30 -8.14 -9.73
C GLN A 66 14.01 -6.97 -8.76
N ALA A 67 14.29 -5.74 -9.18
CA ALA A 67 13.99 -4.55 -8.37
C ALA A 67 12.48 -4.29 -8.24
N LEU A 68 11.70 -4.53 -9.30
CA LEU A 68 10.24 -4.44 -9.27
C LEU A 68 9.60 -5.55 -8.42
N GLU A 69 10.11 -6.79 -8.53
CA GLU A 69 9.64 -7.92 -7.72
C GLU A 69 9.90 -7.69 -6.23
N ARG A 70 11.07 -7.17 -5.88
CA ARG A 70 11.38 -6.80 -4.48
C ARG A 70 10.40 -5.76 -3.93
N ARG A 71 10.03 -4.75 -4.74
CA ARG A 71 9.01 -3.77 -4.35
C ARG A 71 7.63 -4.41 -4.14
N LYS A 72 7.24 -5.35 -5.03
CA LYS A 72 5.97 -6.08 -4.88
C LYS A 72 5.95 -6.90 -3.60
N LEU A 73 7.05 -7.57 -3.26
CA LEU A 73 7.19 -8.29 -2.01
C LEU A 73 7.13 -7.35 -0.80
N GLU A 74 7.83 -6.22 -0.82
CA GLU A 74 7.77 -5.22 0.26
C GLU A 74 6.33 -4.71 0.47
N LYS A 75 5.57 -4.45 -0.60
CA LYS A 75 4.15 -4.08 -0.53
C LYS A 75 3.26 -5.20 0.03
N GLN A 76 3.50 -6.45 -0.37
CA GLN A 76 2.76 -7.60 0.16
C GLN A 76 3.02 -7.82 1.65
N VAL A 77 4.27 -7.59 2.09
CA VAL A 77 4.66 -7.69 3.51
C VAL A 77 4.03 -6.59 4.35
N GLU A 78 3.83 -5.39 3.78
CA GLU A 78 3.12 -4.28 4.45
C GLU A 78 1.61 -4.58 4.60
N GLY A 79 1.10 -5.65 3.99
CA GLY A 79 -0.29 -6.10 4.17
C GLY A 79 -1.30 -5.16 3.53
N GLU A 80 -0.88 -4.32 2.59
CA GLU A 80 -1.77 -3.43 1.86
C GLU A 80 -2.61 -4.27 0.89
N ILE A 81 -3.84 -4.61 1.31
CA ILE A 81 -4.81 -5.27 0.45
C ILE A 81 -5.18 -4.28 -0.65
N GLU A 82 -4.90 -4.63 -1.90
CA GLU A 82 -5.29 -3.83 -3.05
C GLU A 82 -6.81 -3.74 -3.11
N THR A 83 -7.33 -2.52 -3.03
CA THR A 83 -8.76 -2.23 -3.12
C THR A 83 -8.97 -1.10 -4.11
N GLU A 84 -9.90 -1.28 -5.03
CA GLU A 84 -10.03 -0.37 -6.19
C GLU A 84 -11.00 0.79 -5.92
N HIS A 85 -12.03 0.58 -5.09
CA HIS A 85 -13.04 1.59 -4.78
C HIS A 85 -13.75 1.33 -3.44
N PRO A 86 -14.46 2.30 -2.85
CA PRO A 86 -15.23 2.10 -1.61
C PRO A 86 -16.24 0.96 -1.74
N GLY A 87 -16.34 0.16 -0.66
CA GLY A 87 -17.20 -1.02 -0.61
C GLY A 87 -16.77 -2.19 -1.51
N TYR A 88 -15.52 -2.19 -2.02
CA TYR A 88 -14.94 -3.34 -2.72
C TYR A 88 -14.65 -4.50 -1.75
N LEU A 89 -13.98 -4.18 -0.64
CA LEU A 89 -13.68 -5.11 0.43
C LEU A 89 -13.93 -4.43 1.77
N GLY A 90 -14.47 -5.18 2.72
CA GLY A 90 -14.65 -4.72 4.09
C GLY A 90 -14.27 -5.81 5.07
N CYS A 91 -13.60 -5.41 6.13
CA CYS A 91 -13.25 -6.28 7.24
C CYS A 91 -14.35 -6.17 8.30
N GLN A 92 -14.83 -7.31 8.79
CA GLN A 92 -15.81 -7.35 9.86
C GLN A 92 -15.26 -8.13 11.03
N ASP A 93 -15.49 -7.60 12.23
CA ASP A 93 -15.01 -8.22 13.45
C ASP A 93 -15.97 -8.04 14.62
N THR A 94 -15.86 -8.90 15.63
CA THR A 94 -16.65 -8.79 16.86
C THR A 94 -15.74 -8.93 18.07
N TYR A 95 -15.74 -7.92 18.93
CA TYR A 95 -14.89 -7.84 20.10
C TYR A 95 -15.73 -7.83 21.38
N TYR A 96 -15.34 -8.61 22.38
CA TYR A 96 -15.93 -8.49 23.72
C TYR A 96 -15.39 -7.23 24.41
N VAL A 97 -16.29 -6.34 24.81
CA VAL A 97 -15.93 -5.05 25.44
C VAL A 97 -15.86 -5.19 26.95
N GLY A 98 -16.77 -5.96 27.55
CA GLY A 98 -16.86 -6.08 29.00
C GLY A 98 -18.26 -6.44 29.48
N THR A 99 -18.44 -6.43 30.80
CA THR A 99 -19.73 -6.67 31.46
C THR A 99 -20.10 -5.46 32.29
N ILE A 100 -21.31 -4.95 32.10
CA ILE A 100 -21.86 -3.84 32.90
C ILE A 100 -22.91 -4.41 33.86
N LYS A 101 -22.82 -4.05 35.14
CA LYS A 101 -23.81 -4.45 36.16
C LYS A 101 -25.21 -3.99 35.74
N GLY A 102 -26.19 -4.90 35.74
CA GLY A 102 -27.57 -4.64 35.29
C GLY A 102 -27.82 -4.81 33.78
N VAL A 103 -26.78 -4.74 32.93
CA VAL A 103 -26.88 -4.91 31.47
C VAL A 103 -26.27 -6.24 31.00
N GLY A 104 -25.34 -6.81 31.75
CA GLY A 104 -24.66 -8.05 31.36
C GLY A 104 -23.53 -7.81 30.35
N ARG A 105 -23.21 -8.84 29.57
CA ARG A 105 -22.08 -8.84 28.62
C ARG A 105 -22.37 -7.93 27.43
N ILE A 106 -21.34 -7.20 26.99
CA ILE A 106 -21.39 -6.30 25.86
C ILE A 106 -20.29 -6.67 24.88
N TYR A 107 -20.70 -6.76 23.62
CA TYR A 107 -19.86 -7.03 22.48
C TYR A 107 -19.95 -5.83 21.53
N GLN A 108 -18.84 -5.48 20.89
CA GLN A 108 -18.76 -4.47 19.86
C GLN A 108 -18.49 -5.16 18.54
N GLN A 109 -19.41 -4.99 17.61
CA GLN A 109 -19.23 -5.39 16.24
C GLN A 109 -18.72 -4.21 15.42
N THR A 110 -17.60 -4.38 14.74
CA THR A 110 -17.00 -3.38 13.87
C THR A 110 -17.04 -3.86 12.42
N PHE A 111 -17.28 -2.92 11.51
CA PHE A 111 -17.10 -3.10 10.09
C PHE A 111 -16.25 -1.95 9.57
N ILE A 112 -15.20 -2.27 8.82
CA ILE A 112 -14.24 -1.32 8.28
C ILE A 112 -14.14 -1.53 6.78
N ASP A 113 -14.35 -0.47 6.01
CA ASP A 113 -14.05 -0.49 4.57
C ASP A 113 -12.54 -0.34 4.38
N SER A 114 -11.89 -1.33 3.76
CA SER A 114 -10.44 -1.35 3.57
C SER A 114 -9.95 -0.29 2.58
N TYR A 115 -10.82 0.24 1.71
CA TYR A 115 -10.48 1.32 0.79
C TYR A 115 -10.61 2.68 1.47
N SER A 116 -11.81 3.02 1.93
CA SER A 116 -12.09 4.36 2.49
C SER A 116 -11.59 4.55 3.92
N LYS A 117 -11.15 3.46 4.58
CA LYS A 117 -10.78 3.41 6.01
C LYS A 117 -11.89 3.90 6.94
N VAL A 118 -13.14 3.94 6.45
CA VAL A 118 -14.32 4.31 7.24
C VAL A 118 -14.76 3.10 8.04
N ALA A 119 -14.87 3.29 9.36
CA ALA A 119 -15.33 2.27 10.30
C ALA A 119 -16.73 2.59 10.83
N MET A 120 -17.54 1.56 11.03
CA MET A 120 -18.78 1.64 11.79
C MET A 120 -18.80 0.57 12.88
N ALA A 121 -19.18 0.97 14.09
CA ALA A 121 -19.30 0.09 15.24
C ALA A 121 -20.75 0.03 15.74
N LYS A 122 -21.17 -1.13 16.23
CA LYS A 122 -22.44 -1.33 16.93
C LYS A 122 -22.24 -2.20 18.16
N LEU A 123 -22.83 -1.79 19.27
CA LEU A 123 -22.84 -2.58 20.51
C LEU A 123 -23.99 -3.59 20.48
N LEU A 124 -23.69 -4.81 20.92
CA LEU A 124 -24.57 -5.96 20.98
C LEU A 124 -24.47 -6.61 22.36
N ARG A 125 -25.56 -7.23 22.82
CA ARG A 125 -25.61 -7.94 24.11
C ARG A 125 -25.32 -9.44 24.00
N SER A 126 -25.12 -9.95 22.78
CA SER A 126 -24.82 -11.35 22.48
C SER A 126 -23.97 -11.44 21.22
N GLU A 127 -23.12 -12.47 21.14
CA GLU A 127 -22.26 -12.79 19.99
C GLU A 127 -22.98 -13.59 18.89
N GLU A 128 -24.31 -13.69 18.98
CA GLU A 128 -25.09 -14.54 18.08
C GLU A 128 -24.88 -14.17 16.61
N ARG A 129 -24.49 -15.15 15.78
CA ARG A 129 -24.20 -14.94 14.35
C ARG A 129 -25.35 -14.29 13.58
N VAL A 130 -26.60 -14.47 14.02
CA VAL A 130 -27.78 -13.84 13.42
C VAL A 130 -27.75 -12.32 13.56
N SER A 131 -27.28 -11.82 14.71
CA SER A 131 -27.14 -10.38 14.97
C SER A 131 -26.04 -9.78 14.07
N SER A 132 -24.95 -10.53 13.90
CA SER A 132 -23.85 -10.22 12.99
C SER A 132 -24.30 -10.17 11.52
N CYS A 133 -24.98 -11.22 11.05
CA CYS A 133 -25.51 -11.28 9.69
C CYS A 133 -26.54 -10.16 9.40
N ARG A 134 -27.39 -9.82 10.38
CA ARG A 134 -28.31 -8.67 10.28
C ARG A 134 -27.57 -7.34 10.16
N TYR A 135 -26.45 -7.16 10.86
CA TYR A 135 -25.63 -5.97 10.74
C TYR A 135 -25.03 -5.84 9.33
N VAL A 136 -24.46 -6.92 8.79
CA VAL A 136 -23.93 -6.94 7.40
C VAL A 136 -25.00 -6.58 6.39
N LYS A 137 -26.18 -7.20 6.46
CA LYS A 137 -27.30 -6.89 5.54
C LYS A 137 -27.70 -5.42 5.58
N ARG A 138 -27.67 -4.81 6.77
CA ARG A 138 -27.95 -3.39 6.96
C ARG A 138 -26.82 -2.49 6.41
N GLN A 139 -25.55 -2.92 6.54
CA GLN A 139 -24.42 -2.21 5.94
C GLN A 139 -24.45 -2.23 4.43
N SER A 140 -24.69 -3.39 3.81
CA SER A 140 -24.83 -3.50 2.35
C SER A 140 -25.98 -2.63 1.83
N GLY A 141 -27.12 -2.57 2.54
CA GLY A 141 -28.22 -1.67 2.19
C GLY A 141 -27.85 -0.18 2.31
N SER A 142 -27.14 0.20 3.38
CA SER A 142 -26.71 1.59 3.61
C SER A 142 -25.55 2.04 2.71
N LEU A 143 -24.69 1.12 2.28
CA LEU A 143 -23.59 1.39 1.35
C LEU A 143 -24.11 1.59 -0.08
N VAL A 144 -25.14 0.83 -0.49
CA VAL A 144 -25.83 1.05 -1.77
C VAL A 144 -26.51 2.42 -1.81
N THR A 145 -27.12 2.86 -0.70
CA THR A 145 -27.74 4.20 -0.63
C THR A 145 -26.70 5.32 -0.53
N LYS A 146 -25.57 5.12 0.16
CA LYS A 146 -24.47 6.11 0.20
C LYS A 146 -23.72 6.26 -1.12
N LYS A 147 -23.56 5.18 -1.92
CA LYS A 147 -23.03 5.28 -3.30
C LYS A 147 -23.89 6.19 -4.18
N LYS A 148 -25.21 6.22 -3.98
CA LYS A 148 -26.11 7.18 -4.66
C LYS A 148 -25.98 8.63 -4.14
N ALA A 149 -25.54 8.82 -2.89
CA ALA A 149 -25.43 10.16 -2.29
C ALA A 149 -24.08 10.86 -2.55
N PHE A 150 -23.02 10.09 -2.82
CA PHE A 150 -21.68 10.60 -3.14
C PHE A 150 -21.31 10.47 -4.63
N GLY A 151 -22.25 10.05 -5.47
CA GLY A 151 -22.13 10.02 -6.93
C GLY A 151 -22.86 11.20 -7.56
N CYS A 152 -22.25 12.39 -7.46
CA CYS A 152 -22.44 13.52 -8.37
C CYS A 152 -21.10 14.26 -8.47
#